data_AF-C3XHF0-F1
#
_entry.id   AF-C3XHF0-F1
#
_cell.length_a   1.000
_cell.length_b   1.000
_cell.length_c   1.000
_cell.angle_alpha   90.00
_cell.angle_beta   90.00
_cell.angle_gamma   90.00
#
_symmetry.space_group_name_H-M   'P 1'
#
loop_
_entity.id
_entity.type
_entity.pdbx_description
1 polymer ?
#
loop_
_entity_poly.entity_id
_entity_poly.type
_entity_poly.pdbx_seq_one_letter_code
_entity_poly.pdbx_strand_id
1 'polypeptide(L)'
;MKTDTLKKSLLDYAIKGKLTARFRRENNGLNAFDEINTYNEAIKEKRKNLEKELKKCEEELKLEKDKDKKALFKSQIQMLKKELTKCKEITPLFCQESRFFANAQNDKKACHTDSTCHTDLERSEREVSNNTESQLVILSECEKSNTESKRDFSFATQTQNAVSLENDNPHTPPFEIPNSWAWVKLGDICEIFTGDSINATEKEKNFTHQTSGLNYIATKDLANDTSITYENGIKIPDEFLPSFKIAKANSTLLCIEGGSAGRKVGFLKENVCFGNKLCCFENIFAFSKFVFYFLQSGEFSKEFNSNINGIIGGVKKESIRHFLIPLPPLKEQQEIVKKLDLLVTLANDFAITKEN
;
A
#
# COMPACT_ATOMS: atom_id res chain seq x y z
N MET A 1 -15.43 -13.49 22.42
CA MET A 1 -15.16 -12.57 21.29
C MET A 1 -15.22 -13.39 20.02
N LYS A 2 -15.97 -12.98 18.98
CA LYS A 2 -15.98 -13.70 17.69
C LYS A 2 -14.55 -13.68 17.12
N THR A 3 -14.07 -14.81 16.60
CA THR A 3 -12.72 -14.99 16.04
C THR A 3 -12.32 -13.87 15.07
N ASP A 4 -13.26 -13.40 14.25
CA ASP A 4 -13.06 -12.28 13.34
C ASP A 4 -12.71 -10.94 14.01
N THR A 5 -13.34 -10.64 15.16
CA THR A 5 -13.07 -9.40 15.89
C THR A 5 -11.64 -9.40 16.45
N LEU A 6 -11.19 -10.55 16.95
CA LEU A 6 -9.82 -10.71 17.44
C LEU A 6 -8.81 -10.57 16.29
N LYS A 7 -9.06 -11.23 15.16
CA LYS A 7 -8.22 -11.14 13.95
C LYS A 7 -8.07 -9.69 13.50
N LYS A 8 -9.18 -8.93 13.38
CA LYS A 8 -9.15 -7.51 13.01
C LYS A 8 -8.36 -6.67 14.02
N SER A 9 -8.58 -6.88 15.32
CA SER A 9 -7.84 -6.16 16.35
C SER A 9 -6.33 -6.44 16.30
N LEU A 10 -5.93 -7.68 16.04
CA LEU A 10 -4.53 -8.06 15.90
C LEU A 10 -3.88 -7.44 14.66
N LEU A 11 -4.59 -7.44 13.54
CA LEU A 11 -4.16 -6.76 12.32
C LEU A 11 -4.00 -5.26 12.56
N ASP A 12 -4.96 -4.62 13.23
CA ASP A 12 -4.83 -3.20 13.57
C ASP A 12 -3.64 -2.94 14.50
N TYR A 13 -3.37 -3.84 15.46
CA TYR A 13 -2.20 -3.75 16.34
C TYR A 13 -0.88 -3.92 15.57
N ALA A 14 -0.87 -4.79 14.56
CA ALA A 14 0.25 -4.98 13.65
C ALA A 14 0.50 -3.74 12.80
N ILE A 15 -0.54 -3.26 12.11
CA ILE A 15 -0.48 -2.14 11.16
C ILE A 15 -0.21 -0.79 11.86
N LYS A 16 -0.53 -0.66 13.15
CA LYS A 16 -0.14 0.49 13.99
C LYS A 16 1.26 0.35 14.60
N GLY A 17 2.03 -0.66 14.19
CA GLY A 17 3.41 -0.90 14.62
C GLY A 17 3.57 -1.32 16.08
N LYS A 18 2.48 -1.70 16.76
CA LYS A 18 2.54 -2.11 18.18
C LYS A 18 2.96 -3.58 18.34
N LEU A 19 2.62 -4.45 17.39
CA LEU A 19 2.92 -5.89 17.44
C LEU A 19 4.43 -6.23 17.45
N THR A 20 5.25 -5.34 16.90
CA THR A 20 6.70 -5.52 16.69
C THR A 20 7.54 -4.53 17.49
N ALA A 21 6.98 -3.87 18.51
CA ALA A 21 7.70 -2.88 19.31
C ALA A 21 9.03 -3.41 19.89
N ARG A 22 9.07 -4.67 20.35
CA ARG A 22 10.31 -5.30 20.83
C ARG A 22 11.33 -5.52 19.70
N PHE A 23 10.89 -6.08 18.57
CA PHE A 23 11.75 -6.33 17.40
C PHE A 23 12.44 -5.05 16.93
N ARG A 24 11.70 -3.93 16.91
CA ARG A 24 12.25 -2.63 16.53
C ARG A 24 13.33 -2.12 17.48
N ARG A 25 13.16 -2.31 18.80
CA ARG A 25 14.20 -1.94 19.79
C ARG A 25 15.48 -2.74 19.59
N GLU A 26 15.36 -4.01 19.24
CA GLU A 26 16.50 -4.90 18.98
C GLU A 26 17.14 -4.65 17.60
N ASN A 27 16.46 -3.92 16.70
CA ASN A 27 16.89 -3.64 15.32
C ASN A 27 16.73 -2.15 14.97
N ASN A 28 17.26 -1.27 15.82
CA ASN A 28 17.09 0.18 15.70
C ASN A 28 17.67 0.82 14.42
N GLY A 29 18.58 0.14 13.73
CA GLY A 29 19.16 0.58 12.45
C GLY A 29 18.29 0.30 11.23
N LEU A 30 17.14 -0.36 11.37
CA LEU A 30 16.24 -0.61 10.24
C LEU A 30 15.27 0.55 10.03
N ASN A 31 15.20 1.03 8.80
CA ASN A 31 14.37 2.18 8.43
C ASN A 31 13.81 2.02 7.02
N ALA A 32 12.49 2.19 6.87
CA ALA A 32 11.82 2.09 5.58
C ALA A 32 12.25 3.18 4.60
N PHE A 33 12.59 4.39 5.08
CA PHE A 33 13.10 5.48 4.25
C PHE A 33 14.42 5.13 3.59
N ASP A 34 15.35 4.49 4.32
CA ASP A 34 16.65 4.06 3.77
C ASP A 34 16.47 3.00 2.68
N GLU A 35 15.58 2.03 2.91
CA GLU A 35 15.24 0.98 1.94
C GLU A 35 14.57 1.58 0.69
N ILE A 36 13.63 2.53 0.87
CA ILE A 36 12.97 3.24 -0.23
C ILE A 36 13.98 4.07 -1.02
N ASN A 37 14.88 4.81 -0.36
CA ASN A 37 15.90 5.60 -1.02
C ASN A 37 16.83 4.73 -1.86
N THR A 38 17.29 3.61 -1.29
CA THR A 38 18.13 2.64 -2.01
C THR A 38 17.42 2.10 -3.26
N TYR A 39 16.13 1.74 -3.12
CA TYR A 39 15.32 1.29 -4.25
C TYR A 39 15.15 2.39 -5.31
N ASN A 40 14.84 3.62 -4.91
CA ASN A 40 14.62 4.73 -5.83
C ASN A 40 15.89 5.06 -6.62
N GLU A 41 17.07 5.04 -6.00
CA GLU A 41 18.33 5.25 -6.72
C GLU A 41 18.58 4.15 -7.76
N ALA A 42 18.31 2.88 -7.43
CA ALA A 42 18.40 1.79 -8.39
C ALA A 42 17.39 1.93 -9.55
N ILE A 43 16.17 2.41 -9.26
CA ILE A 43 15.15 2.69 -10.28
C ILE A 43 15.58 3.83 -11.20
N LYS A 44 16.15 4.91 -10.66
CA LYS A 44 16.68 6.04 -11.46
C LYS A 44 17.79 5.57 -12.39
N GLU A 45 18.73 4.76 -11.89
CA GLU A 45 19.81 4.19 -12.70
C GLU A 45 19.25 3.28 -13.81
N LYS A 46 18.35 2.36 -13.47
CA LYS A 46 17.69 1.48 -14.44
C LYS A 46 16.97 2.27 -15.52
N ARG A 47 16.20 3.28 -15.13
CA ARG A 47 15.48 4.16 -16.05
C ARG A 47 16.43 4.87 -17.01
N LYS A 48 17.52 5.45 -16.48
CA LYS A 48 18.56 6.11 -17.30
C LYS A 48 19.17 5.15 -18.33
N ASN A 49 19.45 3.91 -17.94
CA ASN A 49 19.98 2.89 -18.85
C ASN A 49 18.97 2.51 -19.94
N LEU A 50 17.72 2.27 -19.58
CA LEU A 50 16.63 1.98 -20.52
C LEU A 50 16.36 3.14 -21.49
N GLU A 51 16.40 4.38 -21.03
CA GLU A 51 16.24 5.58 -21.88
C GLU A 51 17.39 5.70 -22.89
N LYS A 52 18.62 5.38 -22.47
CA LYS A 52 19.79 5.34 -23.36
C LYS A 52 19.65 4.25 -24.44
N GLU A 53 19.23 3.05 -24.04
CA GLU A 53 18.98 1.95 -24.99
C GLU A 53 17.85 2.28 -25.96
N LEU A 54 16.75 2.86 -25.45
CA LEU A 54 15.61 3.28 -26.27
C LEU A 54 16.04 4.29 -27.32
N LYS A 55 16.82 5.31 -26.93
CA LYS A 55 17.33 6.33 -27.86
C LYS A 55 18.19 5.70 -28.95
N LYS A 56 19.09 4.78 -28.59
CA LYS A 56 19.93 4.04 -29.55
C LYS A 56 19.09 3.24 -30.54
N CYS A 57 18.10 2.47 -30.07
CA CYS A 57 17.20 1.71 -30.94
C CYS A 57 16.38 2.61 -31.87
N GLU A 58 15.92 3.77 -31.38
CA GLU A 58 15.18 4.75 -32.20
C GLU A 58 16.07 5.41 -33.27
N GLU A 59 17.35 5.60 -33.02
CA GLU A 59 18.33 6.07 -34.01
C GLU A 59 18.64 5.01 -35.07
N GLU A 60 18.88 3.75 -34.65
CA GLU A 60 19.13 2.63 -35.57
C GLU A 60 17.93 2.36 -36.49
N LEU A 61 16.70 2.43 -35.96
CA LEU A 61 15.47 2.28 -36.74
C LEU A 61 15.35 3.30 -37.88
N LYS A 62 15.83 4.55 -37.67
CA LYS A 62 15.78 5.62 -38.68
C LYS A 62 16.74 5.37 -39.84
N LEU A 63 17.89 4.78 -39.55
CA LEU A 63 18.95 4.49 -40.52
C LEU A 63 18.70 3.18 -41.28
N GLU A 64 17.96 2.26 -40.67
CA GLU A 64 17.65 0.96 -41.27
C GLU A 64 16.80 1.13 -42.55
N LYS A 65 17.06 0.29 -43.54
CA LYS A 65 16.33 0.25 -44.81
C LYS A 65 15.59 -1.07 -44.99
N ASP A 66 16.10 -2.14 -44.40
CA ASP A 66 15.50 -3.46 -44.42
C ASP A 66 14.16 -3.49 -43.66
N LYS A 67 13.13 -4.06 -44.29
CA LYS A 67 11.76 -4.06 -43.76
C LYS A 67 11.61 -4.96 -42.53
N ASP A 68 12.30 -6.09 -42.51
CA ASP A 68 12.18 -7.09 -41.46
C ASP A 68 12.95 -6.63 -40.21
N LYS A 69 14.14 -6.06 -40.40
CA LYS A 69 14.90 -5.41 -39.32
C LYS A 69 14.15 -4.23 -38.71
N LYS A 70 13.45 -3.42 -39.53
CA LYS A 70 12.56 -2.36 -39.01
C LYS A 70 11.46 -2.90 -38.12
N ALA A 71 10.84 -4.03 -38.48
CA ALA A 71 9.81 -4.64 -37.66
C ALA A 71 10.38 -5.10 -36.30
N LEU A 72 11.58 -5.67 -36.30
CA LEU A 72 12.28 -6.09 -35.08
C LEU A 72 12.58 -4.88 -34.16
N PHE A 73 13.14 -3.80 -34.70
CA PHE A 73 13.40 -2.59 -33.92
C PHE A 73 12.13 -1.96 -33.33
N LYS A 74 11.03 -1.93 -34.10
CA LYS A 74 9.74 -1.44 -33.59
C LYS A 74 9.24 -2.27 -32.40
N SER A 75 9.36 -3.60 -32.49
CA SER A 75 9.02 -4.51 -31.39
C SER A 75 9.91 -4.26 -30.16
N GLN A 76 11.22 -4.12 -30.36
CA GLN A 76 12.17 -3.82 -29.28
C GLN A 76 11.87 -2.49 -28.60
N ILE A 77 11.60 -1.43 -29.36
CA ILE A 77 11.19 -0.12 -28.84
C ILE A 77 9.90 -0.23 -28.01
N GLN A 78 8.92 -1.00 -28.48
CA GLN A 78 7.69 -1.22 -27.74
C GLN A 78 7.94 -1.93 -26.40
N MET A 79 8.82 -2.94 -26.38
CA MET A 79 9.24 -3.63 -25.15
C MET A 79 9.97 -2.67 -24.19
N LEU A 80 10.93 -1.88 -24.68
CA LEU A 80 11.66 -0.91 -23.87
C LEU A 80 10.72 0.14 -23.25
N LYS A 81 9.78 0.66 -24.04
CA LYS A 81 8.74 1.59 -23.54
C LYS A 81 7.89 0.95 -22.44
N LYS A 82 7.54 -0.34 -22.57
CA LYS A 82 6.81 -1.09 -21.55
C LYS A 82 7.64 -1.34 -20.29
N GLU A 83 8.95 -1.52 -20.39
CA GLU A 83 9.83 -1.65 -19.22
C GLU A 83 10.03 -0.31 -18.50
N LEU A 84 10.10 0.80 -19.25
CA LEU A 84 10.18 2.14 -18.69
C LEU A 84 8.96 2.49 -17.83
N THR A 85 7.74 2.11 -18.24
CA THR A 85 6.53 2.37 -17.44
C THR A 85 6.49 1.58 -16.12
N LYS A 86 7.32 0.54 -15.97
CA LYS A 86 7.48 -0.21 -14.73
C LYS A 86 8.53 0.41 -13.78
N CYS A 87 9.36 1.33 -14.26
CA CYS A 87 10.35 2.01 -13.45
C CYS A 87 9.69 3.14 -12.64
N LYS A 88 8.97 2.74 -11.58
CA LYS A 88 8.25 3.64 -10.68
C LYS A 88 9.02 3.79 -9.38
N GLU A 89 9.29 5.05 -9.03
CA GLU A 89 9.84 5.43 -7.73
C GLU A 89 8.74 5.43 -6.68
N ILE A 90 9.12 5.17 -5.43
CA ILE A 90 8.22 5.21 -4.27
C ILE A 90 8.35 6.57 -3.61
N THR A 91 7.22 7.25 -3.40
CA THR A 91 7.22 8.53 -2.69
C THR A 91 6.82 8.30 -1.23
N PRO A 92 7.74 8.40 -0.27
CA PRO A 92 7.37 8.35 1.13
C PRO A 92 6.62 9.63 1.51
N LEU A 93 5.50 9.47 2.20
CA LEU A 93 4.60 10.52 2.64
C LEU A 93 4.71 10.70 4.15
N PHE A 94 4.42 11.91 4.63
CA PHE A 94 4.38 12.24 6.06
C PHE A 94 5.69 11.93 6.81
N CYS A 95 6.84 12.13 6.16
CA CYS A 95 8.13 12.05 6.82
C CYS A 95 8.16 13.06 7.98
N GLN A 96 8.44 12.58 9.21
CA GLN A 96 8.51 13.46 10.38
C GLN A 96 9.60 14.54 10.26
N GLU A 97 10.55 14.39 9.34
CA GLU A 97 11.53 15.44 8.99
C GLU A 97 10.88 16.72 8.42
N SER A 98 9.61 16.66 8.01
CA SER A 98 8.85 17.85 7.61
C SER A 98 8.66 18.89 8.73
N ARG A 99 9.01 18.57 9.99
CA ARG A 99 9.13 19.56 11.07
C ARG A 99 10.45 20.34 11.06
N PHE A 100 11.48 19.87 10.36
CA PHE A 100 12.80 20.53 10.30
C PHE A 100 13.06 21.25 8.97
N PHE A 101 12.51 20.77 7.86
CA PHE A 101 12.72 21.42 6.55
C PHE A 101 11.86 22.67 6.31
N ALA A 102 10.77 22.87 7.07
CA ALA A 102 9.93 24.06 6.96
C ALA A 102 10.59 25.34 7.53
N ASN A 103 11.56 25.21 8.45
CA ASN A 103 12.29 26.35 9.00
C ASN A 103 13.56 26.69 8.20
N ALA A 104 14.15 25.73 7.48
CA ALA A 104 15.35 25.97 6.67
C ALA A 104 15.11 26.79 5.38
N GLN A 105 13.86 26.96 4.95
CA GLN A 105 13.50 27.82 3.81
C GLN A 105 13.01 29.22 4.20
N ASN A 106 12.69 29.46 5.47
CA ASN A 106 12.33 30.79 5.99
C ASN A 106 13.52 31.57 6.57
N ASP A 107 14.63 30.91 6.90
CA ASP A 107 15.83 31.57 7.45
C ASP A 107 16.86 32.03 6.40
N LYS A 108 16.51 32.05 5.10
CA LYS A 108 17.33 32.66 4.04
C LYS A 108 16.87 34.06 3.61
N LYS A 109 15.94 34.67 4.34
CA LYS A 109 15.49 36.06 4.16
C LYS A 109 15.48 36.85 5.47
N ALA A 110 16.58 36.81 6.21
CA ALA A 110 16.91 37.83 7.19
C ALA A 110 18.42 37.81 7.42
N CYS A 111 19.01 38.99 7.62
CA CYS A 111 20.42 39.22 7.92
C CYS A 111 21.40 39.30 6.72
N HIS A 112 21.16 40.28 5.85
CA HIS A 112 22.27 41.12 5.39
C HIS A 112 22.30 42.37 6.28
N THR A 113 23.22 42.43 7.23
CA THR A 113 23.97 43.63 7.66
C THR A 113 24.87 43.28 8.85
N ASP A 114 26.14 43.65 8.71
CA ASP A 114 27.10 44.06 9.75
C ASP A 114 27.71 43.03 10.72
N SER A 115 28.94 42.65 10.35
CA SER A 115 30.22 42.80 11.07
C SER A 115 30.34 42.47 12.57
N THR A 116 31.49 41.85 12.87
CA THR A 116 32.15 41.60 14.17
C THR A 116 31.62 40.41 14.95
N CYS A 117 32.39 39.64 15.73
CA CYS A 117 33.80 39.23 15.75
C CYS A 117 33.86 38.09 16.82
N HIS A 118 34.79 37.15 16.66
CA HIS A 118 35.44 36.34 17.71
C HIS A 118 34.65 35.34 18.61
N THR A 119 35.17 34.09 18.63
CA THR A 119 35.43 33.21 19.81
C THR A 119 34.22 32.73 20.64
N ASP A 120 34.05 31.51 21.15
CA ASP A 120 34.97 30.44 21.54
C ASP A 120 34.20 29.12 21.72
N LEU A 121 34.95 28.04 21.61
CA LEU A 121 34.65 26.69 22.09
C LEU A 121 34.69 26.64 23.64
N GLU A 122 33.93 25.69 24.20
CA GLU A 122 34.10 25.05 25.52
C GLU A 122 33.79 25.81 26.83
N ARG A 123 32.72 25.37 27.51
CA ARG A 123 32.54 25.18 28.98
C ARG A 123 31.05 24.87 29.21
N SER A 124 30.59 23.97 30.08
CA SER A 124 31.19 23.11 31.10
C SER A 124 30.09 22.13 31.57
N GLU A 125 30.46 20.89 31.87
CA GLU A 125 29.64 19.92 32.60
C GLU A 125 29.36 20.32 34.07
N ARG A 126 28.41 19.61 34.71
CA ARG A 126 28.17 19.40 36.17
C ARG A 126 27.45 20.56 36.88
N GLU A 127 26.48 20.41 37.77
CA GLU A 127 25.96 19.39 38.71
C GLU A 127 24.41 19.63 38.79
N VAL A 128 23.51 18.74 39.19
CA VAL A 128 23.29 18.16 40.53
C VAL A 128 22.31 16.99 40.39
N SER A 129 22.61 15.88 41.06
CA SER A 129 21.77 14.69 41.19
C SER A 129 21.02 14.67 42.53
N ASN A 130 19.97 13.82 42.57
CA ASN A 130 19.40 13.09 43.73
C ASN A 130 18.28 13.74 44.56
N ASN A 131 17.08 13.13 44.50
CA ASN A 131 16.51 12.28 45.58
C ASN A 131 15.10 11.78 45.15
N THR A 132 14.91 10.48 44.93
CA THR A 132 14.38 9.41 45.84
C THR A 132 12.85 9.40 46.05
N GLU A 133 12.27 8.30 45.53
CA GLU A 133 11.23 7.41 46.12
C GLU A 133 9.80 7.86 46.46
N SER A 134 8.89 6.87 46.26
CA SER A 134 7.55 6.65 46.85
C SER A 134 6.38 6.96 45.90
N GLN A 135 5.78 5.97 45.22
CA GLN A 135 4.68 5.07 45.66
C GLN A 135 3.34 5.74 46.03
N LEU A 136 2.30 5.30 45.29
CA LEU A 136 0.91 5.00 45.70
C LEU A 136 -0.21 6.08 45.74
N VAL A 137 -1.43 5.56 45.50
CA VAL A 137 -2.81 6.07 45.77
C VAL A 137 -3.50 6.74 44.55
N ILE A 138 -4.29 6.02 43.74
CA ILE A 138 -5.72 5.61 43.88
C ILE A 138 -6.74 6.74 43.62
N LEU A 139 -7.51 6.54 42.54
CA LEU A 139 -8.91 6.90 42.23
C LEU A 139 -9.64 7.99 43.04
N SER A 140 -10.30 8.92 42.33
CA SER A 140 -11.72 9.22 42.60
C SER A 140 -12.39 9.95 41.43
N GLU A 141 -13.63 9.56 41.16
CA GLU A 141 -14.56 10.00 40.13
C GLU A 141 -15.00 11.46 40.27
N CYS A 142 -15.51 12.07 39.19
CA CYS A 142 -16.88 12.58 39.21
C CYS A 142 -17.42 12.82 37.78
N GLU A 143 -18.50 12.13 37.47
CA GLU A 143 -19.32 12.28 36.26
C GLU A 143 -20.27 13.48 36.34
N LYS A 144 -20.95 13.71 35.20
CA LYS A 144 -22.29 14.29 34.98
C LYS A 144 -22.36 15.82 34.99
N SER A 145 -23.10 16.52 34.14
CA SER A 145 -23.88 16.28 32.90
C SER A 145 -24.67 17.59 32.73
N ASN A 146 -24.89 18.12 31.51
CA ASN A 146 -26.18 18.70 31.14
C ASN A 146 -26.26 19.14 29.67
N THR A 147 -27.50 19.06 29.20
CA THR A 147 -28.05 19.11 27.85
C THR A 147 -28.60 20.50 27.48
N GLU A 148 -28.93 20.66 26.18
CA GLU A 148 -29.94 21.54 25.56
C GLU A 148 -29.53 22.86 24.85
N SER A 149 -29.59 22.79 23.51
CA SER A 149 -30.46 23.56 22.60
C SER A 149 -30.42 25.10 22.46
N LYS A 150 -30.19 25.50 21.20
CA LYS A 150 -30.93 26.47 20.34
C LYS A 150 -30.49 27.96 20.26
N ARG A 151 -30.19 28.31 19.00
CA ARG A 151 -30.56 29.48 18.17
C ARG A 151 -29.73 30.77 18.21
N ASP A 152 -29.14 31.01 17.03
CA ASP A 152 -29.17 32.21 16.18
C ASP A 152 -28.84 33.57 16.78
N PHE A 153 -27.82 34.23 16.23
CA PHE A 153 -28.01 35.56 15.62
C PHE A 153 -26.88 35.88 14.63
N SER A 154 -27.30 36.50 13.53
CA SER A 154 -26.54 36.84 12.32
C SER A 154 -25.65 38.08 12.50
N PHE A 155 -24.57 38.15 11.71
CA PHE A 155 -24.18 39.41 11.09
C PHE A 155 -23.54 39.14 9.72
N ALA A 156 -24.15 39.73 8.68
CA ALA A 156 -23.64 39.74 7.33
C ALA A 156 -22.77 40.98 7.12
N THR A 157 -21.61 40.81 6.47
CA THR A 157 -20.94 41.87 5.72
C THR A 157 -20.25 41.27 4.51
N GLN A 158 -20.69 41.71 3.32
CA GLN A 158 -20.01 41.58 2.03
C GLN A 158 -18.57 42.13 2.18
N THR A 159 -17.53 41.65 1.50
CA THR A 159 -17.29 41.87 0.06
C THR A 159 -15.96 41.20 -0.35
N GLN A 160 -15.82 40.97 -1.66
CA GLN A 160 -14.60 40.84 -2.48
C GLN A 160 -14.06 39.43 -2.79
N ASN A 161 -14.18 39.15 -4.09
CA ASN A 161 -13.53 38.08 -4.85
C ASN A 161 -12.04 37.99 -4.55
N ALA A 162 -11.61 36.81 -4.10
CA ALA A 162 -10.29 36.30 -4.41
C ALA A 162 -10.51 34.89 -4.98
N VAL A 163 -10.08 34.69 -6.22
CA VAL A 163 -9.95 33.38 -6.84
C VAL A 163 -8.99 32.57 -5.96
N SER A 164 -9.54 31.69 -5.14
CA SER A 164 -8.76 30.77 -4.33
C SER A 164 -8.22 29.69 -5.25
N LEU A 165 -6.93 29.77 -5.55
CA LEU A 165 -6.12 28.66 -6.00
C LEU A 165 -6.34 27.50 -5.01
N GLU A 166 -7.04 26.46 -5.45
CA GLU A 166 -7.17 25.20 -4.74
C GLU A 166 -5.77 24.60 -4.57
N ASN A 167 -5.20 24.73 -3.38
CA ASN A 167 -4.00 24.01 -2.97
C ASN A 167 -4.41 22.56 -2.66
N ASP A 168 -4.17 21.66 -3.62
CA ASP A 168 -4.18 20.20 -3.45
C ASP A 168 -3.11 19.73 -2.46
N ASN A 169 -3.33 19.86 -1.15
CA ASN A 169 -2.53 19.14 -0.16
C ASN A 169 -3.40 18.15 0.62
N PRO A 170 -3.49 16.88 0.18
CA PRO A 170 -4.36 15.91 0.80
C PRO A 170 -3.72 15.30 2.05
N HIS A 171 -4.36 15.62 3.18
CA HIS A 171 -4.59 14.76 4.35
C HIS A 171 -3.45 14.51 5.33
N THR A 172 -3.73 14.75 6.62
CA THR A 172 -3.01 14.20 7.77
C THR A 172 -2.94 12.66 7.71
N PRO A 173 -1.85 12.02 8.20
CA PRO A 173 -1.74 10.56 8.23
C PRO A 173 -2.93 9.94 9.00
N PRO A 174 -3.46 8.78 8.56
CA PRO A 174 -4.64 8.16 9.19
C PRO A 174 -4.47 7.86 10.69
N PHE A 175 -3.24 7.56 11.09
CA PHE A 175 -2.82 7.36 12.47
C PHE A 175 -1.30 7.49 12.60
N GLU A 176 -0.82 7.62 13.83
CA GLU A 176 0.61 7.64 14.14
C GLU A 176 1.26 6.29 13.89
N ILE A 177 2.36 6.32 13.16
CA ILE A 177 3.23 5.16 12.89
C ILE A 177 4.58 5.37 13.56
N PRO A 178 5.34 4.29 13.82
CA PRO A 178 6.72 4.39 14.27
C PRO A 178 7.59 5.20 13.30
N ASN A 179 8.59 5.92 13.81
CA ASN A 179 9.48 6.77 12.99
C ASN A 179 10.31 5.99 11.96
N SER A 180 10.49 4.69 12.16
CA SER A 180 11.18 3.80 11.21
C SER A 180 10.30 3.34 10.04
N TRP A 181 9.00 3.69 10.06
CA TRP A 181 8.04 3.34 9.02
C TRP A 181 7.75 4.55 8.14
N ALA A 182 7.34 4.29 6.90
CA ALA A 182 6.92 5.33 5.96
C ALA A 182 5.47 5.11 5.54
N TRP A 183 4.70 6.18 5.36
CA TRP A 183 3.44 6.09 4.63
C TRP A 183 3.74 6.10 3.14
N VAL A 184 3.15 5.19 2.37
CA VAL A 184 3.27 5.16 0.90
C VAL A 184 1.92 4.86 0.27
N LYS A 185 1.78 5.12 -1.03
CA LYS A 185 0.60 4.71 -1.80
C LYS A 185 0.71 3.25 -2.21
N LEU A 186 -0.39 2.50 -2.18
CA LEU A 186 -0.42 1.10 -2.66
C LEU A 186 0.07 0.97 -4.11
N GLY A 187 -0.25 1.95 -4.97
CA GLY A 187 0.18 1.96 -6.37
C GLY A 187 1.67 2.19 -6.59
N ASP A 188 2.41 2.66 -5.58
CA ASP A 188 3.86 2.84 -5.64
C ASP A 188 4.59 1.53 -5.34
N ILE A 189 4.00 0.67 -4.51
CA ILE A 189 4.61 -0.60 -4.06
C ILE A 189 4.01 -1.85 -4.70
N CYS A 190 2.90 -1.71 -5.43
CA CYS A 190 2.21 -2.79 -6.12
C CYS A 190 1.81 -2.39 -7.55
N GLU A 191 1.90 -3.32 -8.50
CA GLU A 191 1.17 -3.20 -9.76
C GLU A 191 -0.26 -3.72 -9.54
N ILE A 192 -1.24 -2.86 -9.83
CA ILE A 192 -2.64 -3.08 -9.47
C ILE A 192 -3.50 -3.18 -10.73
N PHE A 193 -4.06 -4.35 -11.01
CA PHE A 193 -4.82 -4.55 -12.25
C PHE A 193 -6.00 -5.50 -12.07
N THR A 194 -7.06 -5.26 -12.82
CA THR A 194 -8.25 -6.12 -12.86
C THR A 194 -8.11 -7.17 -13.94
N GLY A 195 -8.73 -8.32 -13.72
CA GLY A 195 -8.78 -9.41 -14.68
C GLY A 195 -9.78 -9.16 -15.80
N ASP A 196 -10.18 -10.22 -16.47
CA ASP A 196 -10.96 -10.17 -17.71
C ASP A 196 -12.28 -10.92 -17.54
N SER A 197 -13.35 -10.42 -18.15
CA SER A 197 -14.67 -11.08 -18.09
C SER A 197 -14.78 -12.14 -19.17
N ILE A 198 -15.40 -13.26 -18.82
CA ILE A 198 -15.71 -14.33 -19.77
C ILE A 198 -17.24 -14.36 -19.98
N ASN A 199 -17.68 -14.33 -21.24
CA ASN A 199 -19.10 -14.51 -21.56
C ASN A 199 -19.51 -15.99 -21.41
N ALA A 200 -20.79 -16.25 -21.12
CA ALA A 200 -21.26 -17.59 -20.77
C ALA A 200 -21.03 -18.63 -21.89
N THR A 201 -21.24 -18.24 -23.15
CA THR A 201 -21.09 -19.12 -24.31
C THR A 201 -19.63 -19.54 -24.52
N GLU A 202 -18.70 -18.59 -24.43
CA GLU A 202 -17.26 -18.84 -24.57
C GLU A 202 -16.74 -19.68 -23.42
N LYS A 203 -17.20 -19.38 -22.20
CA LYS A 203 -16.89 -20.17 -21.01
C LYS A 203 -17.21 -21.65 -21.22
N GLU A 204 -18.44 -21.94 -21.62
CA GLU A 204 -18.90 -23.32 -21.79
C GLU A 204 -18.18 -24.04 -22.93
N LYS A 205 -17.95 -23.34 -24.03
CA LYS A 205 -17.34 -23.93 -25.23
C LYS A 205 -15.84 -24.21 -25.06
N ASN A 206 -15.10 -23.27 -24.47
CA ASN A 206 -13.64 -23.25 -24.55
C ASN A 206 -12.94 -23.46 -23.20
N PHE A 207 -13.59 -23.18 -22.06
CA PHE A 207 -12.89 -23.06 -20.76
C PHE A 207 -13.42 -24.01 -19.67
N THR A 208 -14.65 -24.51 -19.80
CA THR A 208 -15.20 -25.51 -18.90
C THR A 208 -14.57 -26.88 -19.17
N HIS A 209 -14.26 -27.63 -18.10
CA HIS A 209 -13.72 -29.01 -18.14
C HIS A 209 -12.37 -29.17 -18.87
N GLN A 210 -11.61 -28.09 -19.03
CA GLN A 210 -10.26 -28.16 -19.57
C GLN A 210 -9.30 -28.86 -18.61
N THR A 211 -8.44 -29.73 -19.15
CA THR A 211 -7.46 -30.51 -18.37
C THR A 211 -6.10 -29.82 -18.26
N SER A 212 -5.85 -28.80 -19.07
CA SER A 212 -4.61 -28.00 -19.11
C SER A 212 -4.91 -26.50 -19.12
N GLY A 213 -3.88 -25.69 -18.90
CA GLY A 213 -3.98 -24.23 -18.81
C GLY A 213 -4.04 -23.70 -17.37
N LEU A 214 -4.22 -22.39 -17.22
CA LEU A 214 -4.27 -21.73 -15.91
C LEU A 214 -5.67 -21.68 -15.34
N ASN A 215 -5.81 -21.94 -14.04
CA ASN A 215 -7.08 -21.79 -13.33
C ASN A 215 -7.64 -20.36 -13.49
N TYR A 216 -8.95 -20.25 -13.71
CA TYR A 216 -9.64 -18.95 -13.77
C TYR A 216 -10.40 -18.70 -12.47
N ILE A 217 -9.97 -17.71 -11.68
CA ILE A 217 -10.55 -17.40 -10.37
C ILE A 217 -11.60 -16.29 -10.49
N ALA A 218 -12.84 -16.59 -10.11
CA ALA A 218 -13.92 -15.62 -10.02
C ALA A 218 -14.24 -15.27 -8.56
N THR A 219 -15.08 -14.23 -8.36
CA THR A 219 -15.48 -13.78 -7.01
C THR A 219 -16.12 -14.86 -6.14
N LYS A 220 -16.75 -15.88 -6.76
CA LYS A 220 -17.33 -17.03 -6.04
C LYS A 220 -16.26 -17.95 -5.44
N ASP A 221 -15.06 -17.97 -6.04
CA ASP A 221 -13.98 -18.88 -5.67
C ASP A 221 -13.06 -18.29 -4.59
N LEU A 222 -13.23 -17.00 -4.26
CA LEU A 222 -12.67 -16.42 -3.05
C LEU A 222 -13.67 -16.60 -1.90
N ALA A 223 -13.26 -17.23 -0.81
CA ALA A 223 -14.08 -17.37 0.39
C ALA A 223 -13.84 -16.23 1.39
N ASN A 224 -14.72 -16.12 2.39
CA ASN A 224 -14.61 -15.09 3.44
C ASN A 224 -13.46 -15.36 4.41
N ASP A 225 -13.05 -16.63 4.54
CA ASP A 225 -11.91 -17.08 5.35
C ASP A 225 -10.56 -16.90 4.63
N THR A 226 -10.57 -16.26 3.45
CA THR A 226 -9.43 -16.02 2.55
C THR A 226 -8.92 -17.22 1.75
N SER A 227 -9.59 -18.37 1.84
CA SER A 227 -9.28 -19.52 0.99
C SER A 227 -9.69 -19.27 -0.47
N ILE A 228 -8.98 -19.94 -1.39
CA ILE A 228 -9.22 -19.86 -2.83
C ILE A 228 -9.51 -21.26 -3.36
N THR A 229 -10.62 -21.41 -4.06
CA THR A 229 -10.98 -22.64 -4.77
C THR A 229 -10.38 -22.63 -6.17
N TYR A 230 -9.27 -23.32 -6.35
CA TYR A 230 -8.55 -23.41 -7.64
C TYR A 230 -9.23 -24.36 -8.62
N GLU A 231 -9.55 -25.57 -8.18
CA GLU A 231 -10.19 -26.60 -9.01
C GLU A 231 -11.71 -26.37 -9.10
N ASN A 232 -12.10 -25.25 -9.70
CA ASN A 232 -13.48 -24.81 -9.87
C ASN A 232 -14.10 -25.26 -11.22
N GLY A 233 -13.36 -26.05 -12.00
CA GLY A 233 -13.75 -26.57 -13.30
C GLY A 233 -13.49 -25.65 -14.50
N ILE A 234 -12.88 -24.47 -14.30
CA ILE A 234 -12.59 -23.49 -15.36
C ILE A 234 -11.09 -23.23 -15.47
N LYS A 235 -10.51 -23.55 -16.63
CA LYS A 235 -9.12 -23.22 -16.96
C LYS A 235 -9.05 -22.48 -18.29
N ILE A 236 -8.07 -21.58 -18.42
CA ILE A 236 -7.76 -20.86 -19.66
C ILE A 236 -6.60 -21.58 -20.34
N PRO A 237 -6.85 -22.24 -21.49
CA PRO A 237 -5.80 -22.91 -22.26
C PRO A 237 -4.73 -21.94 -22.76
N ASP A 238 -3.56 -22.48 -23.06
CA ASP A 238 -2.36 -21.70 -23.42
C ASP A 238 -2.58 -20.82 -24.65
N GLU A 239 -3.37 -21.28 -25.63
CA GLU A 239 -3.67 -20.51 -26.84
C GLU A 239 -4.51 -19.25 -26.56
N PHE A 240 -5.22 -19.19 -25.43
CA PHE A 240 -6.03 -18.04 -25.03
C PHE A 240 -5.30 -17.10 -24.07
N LEU A 241 -4.24 -17.55 -23.38
CA LEU A 241 -3.50 -16.75 -22.40
C LEU A 241 -3.06 -15.35 -22.88
N PRO A 242 -2.68 -15.13 -24.16
CA PRO A 242 -2.34 -13.79 -24.64
C PRO A 242 -3.47 -12.76 -24.51
N SER A 243 -4.72 -13.21 -24.43
CA SER A 243 -5.92 -12.37 -24.27
C SER A 243 -6.33 -12.16 -22.82
N PHE A 244 -5.64 -12.79 -21.87
CA PHE A 244 -5.95 -12.72 -20.44
C PHE A 244 -4.80 -12.14 -19.64
N LYS A 245 -5.15 -11.43 -18.58
CA LYS A 245 -4.19 -11.02 -17.56
C LYS A 245 -3.95 -12.16 -16.59
N ILE A 246 -2.66 -12.38 -16.31
CA ILE A 246 -2.19 -13.40 -15.39
C ILE A 246 -1.77 -12.72 -14.09
N ALA A 247 -2.37 -13.14 -12.98
CA ALA A 247 -1.89 -12.83 -11.65
C ALA A 247 -0.87 -13.91 -11.24
N LYS A 248 0.32 -13.50 -10.83
CA LYS A 248 1.37 -14.45 -10.44
C LYS A 248 1.14 -15.03 -9.05
N ALA A 249 1.69 -16.21 -8.81
CA ALA A 249 1.83 -16.78 -7.48
C ALA A 249 2.44 -15.75 -6.51
N ASN A 250 2.03 -15.81 -5.24
CA ASN A 250 2.36 -14.84 -4.19
C ASN A 250 1.81 -13.42 -4.41
N SER A 251 0.88 -13.22 -5.34
CA SER A 251 0.09 -11.97 -5.43
C SER A 251 -1.20 -12.09 -4.63
N THR A 252 -1.85 -10.96 -4.36
CA THR A 252 -3.14 -10.94 -3.65
C THR A 252 -4.28 -10.57 -4.59
N LEU A 253 -5.41 -11.29 -4.53
CA LEU A 253 -6.65 -10.90 -5.18
C LEU A 253 -7.61 -10.29 -4.17
N LEU A 254 -8.26 -9.18 -4.53
CA LEU A 254 -9.34 -8.55 -3.77
C LEU A 254 -10.57 -8.40 -4.66
N CYS A 255 -11.75 -8.70 -4.13
CA CYS A 255 -13.01 -8.31 -4.77
C CYS A 255 -13.23 -6.80 -4.61
N ILE A 256 -13.34 -6.06 -5.71
CA ILE A 256 -13.46 -4.59 -5.69
C ILE A 256 -14.84 -4.07 -6.10
N GLU A 257 -15.72 -4.95 -6.57
CA GLU A 257 -17.06 -4.59 -7.07
C GLU A 257 -18.11 -5.66 -6.72
N GLY A 258 -19.32 -5.21 -6.43
CA GLY A 258 -20.48 -6.04 -6.13
C GLY A 258 -20.63 -6.32 -4.64
N GLY A 259 -21.54 -7.24 -4.30
CA GLY A 259 -21.89 -7.50 -2.90
C GLY A 259 -20.70 -7.86 -2.01
N SER A 260 -19.61 -8.42 -2.55
CA SER A 260 -18.41 -8.80 -1.78
C SER A 260 -17.25 -7.79 -1.85
N ALA A 261 -17.47 -6.60 -2.41
CA ALA A 261 -16.45 -5.56 -2.57
C ALA A 261 -15.78 -5.21 -1.23
N GLY A 262 -14.46 -5.16 -1.21
CA GLY A 262 -13.64 -4.85 -0.04
C GLY A 262 -13.59 -5.94 1.04
N ARG A 263 -14.29 -7.07 0.85
CA ARG A 263 -14.43 -8.11 1.89
C ARG A 263 -13.71 -9.40 1.55
N LYS A 264 -13.82 -9.87 0.32
CA LYS A 264 -13.18 -11.11 -0.12
C LYS A 264 -11.79 -10.83 -0.63
N VAL A 265 -10.79 -11.43 0.02
CA VAL A 265 -9.39 -11.32 -0.35
C VAL A 265 -8.75 -12.71 -0.31
N GLY A 266 -7.81 -12.99 -1.20
CA GLY A 266 -7.13 -14.27 -1.26
C GLY A 266 -5.67 -14.13 -1.67
N PHE A 267 -4.80 -14.95 -1.07
CA PHE A 267 -3.38 -15.00 -1.39
C PHE A 267 -3.09 -16.15 -2.36
N LEU A 268 -2.48 -15.83 -3.52
CA LEU A 268 -2.30 -16.80 -4.59
C LEU A 268 -1.14 -17.76 -4.32
N LYS A 269 -1.39 -19.06 -4.47
CA LYS A 269 -0.38 -20.15 -4.42
C LYS A 269 0.22 -20.47 -5.78
N GLU A 270 -0.51 -20.18 -6.85
CA GLU A 270 -0.12 -20.44 -8.24
C GLU A 270 -0.51 -19.28 -9.15
N ASN A 271 -0.01 -19.30 -10.38
CA ASN A 271 -0.41 -18.33 -11.41
C ASN A 271 -1.84 -18.60 -11.86
N VAL A 272 -2.65 -17.56 -12.00
CA VAL A 272 -4.06 -17.70 -12.38
C VAL A 272 -4.49 -16.61 -13.37
N CYS A 273 -5.47 -16.93 -14.19
CA CYS A 273 -6.33 -15.94 -14.80
C CYS A 273 -7.46 -15.60 -13.81
N PHE A 274 -8.08 -14.44 -13.92
CA PHE A 274 -9.08 -14.03 -12.94
C PHE A 274 -10.11 -13.06 -13.52
N GLY A 275 -11.26 -12.96 -12.85
CA GLY A 275 -12.38 -12.15 -13.31
C GLY A 275 -12.19 -10.65 -13.10
N ASN A 276 -12.85 -9.86 -13.94
CA ASN A 276 -12.78 -8.39 -13.95
C ASN A 276 -13.29 -7.68 -12.67
N LYS A 277 -14.09 -8.36 -11.83
CA LYS A 277 -14.52 -7.86 -10.50
C LYS A 277 -13.48 -8.08 -9.40
N LEU A 278 -12.42 -8.82 -9.71
CA LEU A 278 -11.27 -9.02 -8.85
C LEU A 278 -10.13 -8.12 -9.31
N CYS A 279 -9.37 -7.63 -8.35
CA CYS A 279 -8.17 -6.83 -8.57
C CYS A 279 -6.96 -7.56 -7.98
N CYS A 280 -5.91 -7.70 -8.79
CA CYS A 280 -4.62 -8.23 -8.38
C CYS A 280 -3.73 -7.11 -7.82
N PHE A 281 -2.99 -7.45 -6.77
CA PHE A 281 -1.91 -6.67 -6.19
C PHE A 281 -0.62 -7.50 -6.32
N GLU A 282 0.13 -7.23 -7.39
CA GLU A 282 1.45 -7.85 -7.62
C GLU A 282 2.52 -6.94 -7.01
N ASN A 283 3.24 -7.45 -6.01
CA ASN A 283 4.15 -6.64 -5.20
C ASN A 283 5.45 -6.33 -5.95
N ILE A 284 5.85 -5.06 -5.88
CA ILE A 284 7.10 -4.55 -6.50
C ILE A 284 8.19 -4.41 -5.44
N PHE A 285 7.83 -3.90 -4.24
CA PHE A 285 8.78 -3.57 -3.19
C PHE A 285 8.46 -4.23 -1.84
N ALA A 286 7.19 -4.28 -1.45
CA ALA A 286 6.79 -4.81 -0.15
C ALA A 286 6.78 -6.34 -0.11
N PHE A 287 6.89 -6.90 1.09
CA PHE A 287 6.72 -8.33 1.29
C PHE A 287 5.27 -8.73 1.01
N SER A 288 5.05 -9.63 0.05
CA SER A 288 3.72 -9.84 -0.52
C SER A 288 2.63 -10.17 0.49
N LYS A 289 2.98 -10.95 1.51
CA LYS A 289 2.03 -11.37 2.54
C LYS A 289 1.70 -10.27 3.55
N PHE A 290 2.57 -9.26 3.67
CA PHE A 290 2.25 -8.06 4.45
C PHE A 290 1.11 -7.27 3.79
N VAL A 291 1.17 -7.07 2.46
CA VAL A 291 0.08 -6.43 1.71
C VAL A 291 -1.21 -7.24 1.81
N PHE A 292 -1.14 -8.57 1.71
CA PHE A 292 -2.30 -9.45 1.94
C PHE A 292 -2.98 -9.22 3.30
N TYR A 293 -2.20 -9.08 4.38
CA TYR A 293 -2.75 -8.80 5.70
C TYR A 293 -3.25 -7.37 5.86
N PHE A 294 -2.57 -6.39 5.25
CA PHE A 294 -3.05 -5.01 5.23
C PHE A 294 -4.43 -4.90 4.57
N LEU A 295 -4.63 -5.57 3.43
CA LEU A 295 -5.94 -5.60 2.73
C LEU A 295 -7.07 -6.26 3.55
N GLN A 296 -6.74 -6.99 4.63
CA GLN A 296 -7.73 -7.54 5.58
C GLN A 296 -7.95 -6.64 6.81
N SER A 297 -7.13 -5.61 6.99
CA SER A 297 -7.14 -4.79 8.19
C SER A 297 -8.41 -3.94 8.31
N GLY A 298 -8.70 -3.50 9.53
CA GLY A 298 -9.78 -2.55 9.78
C GLY A 298 -9.52 -1.22 9.07
N GLU A 299 -8.25 -0.80 8.99
CA GLU A 299 -7.87 0.47 8.37
C GLU A 299 -8.09 0.46 6.85
N PHE A 300 -7.68 -0.60 6.14
CA PHE A 300 -8.03 -0.75 4.72
C PHE A 300 -9.54 -0.81 4.52
N SER A 301 -10.26 -1.56 5.36
CA SER A 301 -11.71 -1.69 5.25
C SER A 301 -12.42 -0.34 5.39
N LYS A 302 -11.98 0.54 6.31
CA LYS A 302 -12.54 1.87 6.48
C LYS A 302 -12.32 2.73 5.24
N GLU A 303 -11.08 2.77 4.75
CA GLU A 303 -10.72 3.55 3.55
C GLU A 303 -11.44 3.03 2.29
N PHE A 304 -11.57 1.72 2.15
CA PHE A 304 -12.33 1.13 1.06
C PHE A 304 -13.80 1.56 1.12
N ASN A 305 -14.43 1.45 2.29
CA ASN A 305 -15.84 1.77 2.46
C ASN A 305 -16.16 3.26 2.27
N SER A 306 -15.26 4.18 2.65
CA SER A 306 -15.43 5.62 2.41
C SER A 306 -15.37 6.00 0.92
N ASN A 307 -14.77 5.13 0.09
CA ASN A 307 -14.61 5.33 -1.35
C ASN A 307 -15.59 4.50 -2.19
N ILE A 308 -16.51 3.73 -1.58
CA ILE A 308 -17.52 2.96 -2.33
C ILE A 308 -18.44 3.90 -3.09
N ASN A 309 -18.61 3.62 -4.38
CA ASN A 309 -19.47 4.39 -5.27
C ASN A 309 -20.31 3.47 -6.18
N GLY A 310 -21.34 4.04 -6.80
CA GLY A 310 -22.19 3.38 -7.80
C GLY A 310 -23.26 2.45 -7.23
N ILE A 311 -24.26 2.11 -8.06
CA ILE A 311 -25.44 1.34 -7.65
C ILE A 311 -25.08 -0.08 -7.20
N ILE A 312 -24.14 -0.73 -7.89
CA ILE A 312 -23.68 -2.10 -7.59
C ILE A 312 -22.74 -2.12 -6.37
N GLY A 313 -22.17 -0.96 -6.02
CA GLY A 313 -21.16 -0.80 -4.98
C GLY A 313 -19.79 -1.30 -5.43
N GLY A 314 -18.79 -0.43 -5.40
CA GLY A 314 -17.39 -0.80 -5.64
C GLY A 314 -16.45 0.38 -5.58
N VAL A 315 -15.15 0.09 -5.68
CA VAL A 315 -14.09 1.10 -5.72
C VAL A 315 -13.24 0.89 -6.98
N LYS A 316 -13.02 1.95 -7.74
CA LYS A 316 -12.18 1.90 -8.95
C LYS A 316 -10.74 1.56 -8.56
N LYS A 317 -10.06 0.72 -9.36
CA LYS A 317 -8.65 0.36 -9.13
C LYS A 317 -7.73 1.59 -9.10
N GLU A 318 -8.07 2.63 -9.85
CA GLU A 318 -7.35 3.92 -9.84
C GLU A 318 -7.45 4.60 -8.47
N SER A 319 -8.60 4.55 -7.78
CA SER A 319 -8.74 5.07 -6.42
C SER A 319 -7.92 4.23 -5.42
N ILE A 320 -7.98 2.90 -5.53
CA ILE A 320 -7.24 1.97 -4.65
C ILE A 320 -5.73 2.21 -4.75
N ARG A 321 -5.20 2.53 -5.94
CA ARG A 321 -3.77 2.89 -6.11
C ARG A 321 -3.32 4.04 -5.20
N HIS A 322 -4.23 4.94 -4.83
CA HIS A 322 -3.92 6.10 -3.99
C HIS A 322 -4.10 5.83 -2.49
N PHE A 323 -4.62 4.66 -2.10
CA PHE A 323 -4.78 4.33 -0.69
C PHE A 323 -3.42 4.23 -0.02
N LEU A 324 -3.36 4.76 1.20
CA LEU A 324 -2.15 4.79 1.99
C LEU A 324 -1.96 3.48 2.75
N ILE A 325 -0.74 2.96 2.75
CA ILE A 325 -0.31 1.82 3.54
C ILE A 325 0.89 2.24 4.42
N PRO A 326 0.89 1.90 5.71
CA PRO A 326 2.03 2.15 6.56
C PRO A 326 3.06 1.04 6.31
N LEU A 327 4.24 1.40 5.85
CA LEU A 327 5.27 0.49 5.39
C LEU A 327 6.41 0.39 6.40
N PRO A 328 6.53 -0.74 7.13
CA PRO A 328 7.71 -1.04 7.93
C PRO A 328 8.94 -1.33 7.05
N PRO A 329 10.15 -1.31 7.63
CA PRO A 329 11.32 -1.94 7.01
C PRO A 329 11.05 -3.41 6.67
N LEU A 330 11.64 -3.93 5.60
CA LEU A 330 11.33 -5.24 5.03
C LEU A 330 11.44 -6.38 6.05
N LYS A 331 12.49 -6.38 6.89
CA LYS A 331 12.65 -7.39 7.96
C LYS A 331 11.54 -7.32 9.01
N GLU A 332 11.05 -6.12 9.32
CA GLU A 332 9.93 -5.96 10.24
C GLU A 332 8.61 -6.41 9.60
N GLN A 333 8.40 -6.19 8.29
CA GLN A 333 7.26 -6.76 7.55
C GLN A 333 7.21 -8.29 7.66
N GLN A 334 8.36 -8.95 7.48
CA GLN A 334 8.48 -10.41 7.61
C GLN A 334 8.17 -10.89 9.04
N GLU A 335 8.66 -10.18 10.06
CA GLU A 335 8.37 -10.51 11.46
C GLU A 335 6.89 -10.32 11.82
N ILE A 336 6.25 -9.26 11.30
CA ILE A 336 4.79 -9.05 11.42
C ILE A 336 4.06 -10.24 10.82
N VAL A 337 4.38 -10.60 9.57
CA VAL A 337 3.74 -11.72 8.87
C VAL A 337 3.92 -13.02 9.63
N LYS A 338 5.13 -13.33 10.11
CA LYS A 338 5.41 -14.54 10.89
C LYS A 338 4.51 -14.66 12.11
N LYS A 339 4.33 -13.57 12.86
CA LYS A 339 3.44 -13.52 14.03
C LYS A 339 1.97 -13.70 13.64
N LEU A 340 1.52 -13.01 12.59
CA LEU A 340 0.15 -13.12 12.11
C LEU A 340 -0.16 -14.53 11.60
N ASP A 341 0.78 -15.16 10.88
CA ASP A 341 0.66 -16.53 10.41
C ASP A 341 0.50 -17.52 11.56
N LEU A 342 1.39 -17.45 12.55
CA LEU A 342 1.31 -18.29 13.74
C LEU A 342 -0.06 -18.15 14.44
N LEU A 343 -0.54 -16.92 14.59
CA LEU A 343 -1.83 -16.66 15.23
C LEU A 343 -3.02 -17.17 14.42
N VAL A 344 -2.96 -17.08 13.08
CA VAL A 344 -4.00 -17.63 12.20
C VAL A 344 -4.01 -19.16 12.28
N THR A 345 -2.84 -19.81 12.24
CA THR A 345 -2.73 -21.26 12.41
C THR A 345 -3.31 -21.71 13.75
N LEU A 346 -2.90 -21.09 14.86
CA LEU A 346 -3.43 -21.41 16.19
C LEU A 346 -4.94 -21.22 16.25
N ALA A 347 -5.47 -20.11 15.72
CA ALA A 347 -6.91 -19.84 15.73
C ALA A 347 -7.71 -20.92 14.96
N ASN A 348 -7.18 -21.40 13.84
CA ASN A 348 -7.81 -22.47 13.06
C ASN A 348 -7.77 -23.81 13.80
N ASP A 349 -6.64 -24.16 14.41
CA ASP A 349 -6.50 -25.40 15.19
C ASP A 349 -7.49 -25.41 16.37
N PHE A 350 -7.62 -24.29 17.09
CA PHE A 350 -8.60 -24.15 18.17
C PHE A 350 -10.06 -24.27 17.68
N ALA A 351 -10.37 -23.74 16.49
CA ALA A 351 -11.71 -23.86 15.93
C ALA A 351 -12.06 -25.32 15.63
N ILE A 352 -11.13 -26.08 15.03
CA ILE A 352 -11.29 -27.51 14.72
C ILE A 352 -11.51 -28.33 16.01
N THR A 353 -10.79 -28.02 17.09
CA THR A 353 -10.95 -28.75 18.37
C THR A 353 -12.26 -28.50 19.11
N LYS A 354 -13.04 -27.48 18.74
CA LYS A 354 -14.35 -27.21 19.35
C LYS A 354 -15.53 -27.81 18.58
N GLU A 355 -15.30 -28.21 17.34
CA GLU A 355 -16.31 -28.85 16.48
C GLU A 355 -16.28 -30.39 16.58
N ASN A 356 -15.25 -30.95 17.22
CA ASN A 356 -15.15 -32.35 17.63
C ASN A 356 -15.39 -32.47 19.14
#